data_AF-A0A218WU10-F1
#
_entry.id   AF-A0A218WU10-F1
#
_cell.length_a   1.000
_cell.length_b   1.000
_cell.length_c   1.000
_cell.angle_alpha   90.00
_cell.angle_beta   90.00
_cell.angle_gamma   90.00
#
_symmetry.space_group_name_H-M   'P 1'
#
loop_
_entity.id
_entity.type
_entity.pdbx_description
1 polymer ?
#
loop_
_entity_poly.entity_id
_entity_poly.type
_entity_poly.pdbx_seq_one_letter_code
_entity_poly.pdbx_strand_id
1 'polypeptide(L)'
;MGDYTTFVVLDNGDIYSFGAAIWGNVGHDDAAPLDGEEMLDNFVPNPKLATSLKELDERIVQISPRNNYKWYAHTIALTESGKIFAFRTGNKGQLGSKLPSGQKLRANPEQVNIDLIS
;
A
#
# COMPACT_ATOMS: atom_id res chain seq x y z
N MET A 1 -11.58 1.09 7.15
CA MET A 1 -11.78 -0.37 6.96
C MET A 1 -11.47 -0.66 5.51
N GLY A 2 -10.62 -1.64 5.23
CA GLY A 2 -10.43 -2.13 3.86
C GLY A 2 -11.54 -3.10 3.57
N ASP A 3 -12.44 -2.78 2.65
CA ASP A 3 -13.73 -3.48 2.53
C ASP A 3 -13.59 -5.01 2.44
N TYR A 4 -12.47 -5.54 1.93
CA TYR A 4 -12.13 -6.97 2.00
C TYR A 4 -10.62 -7.26 2.09
N THR A 5 -9.78 -6.32 2.53
CA THR A 5 -8.31 -6.52 2.60
C THR A 5 -7.84 -6.58 4.04
N THR A 6 -7.05 -7.58 4.37
CA THR A 6 -6.45 -7.76 5.69
C THR A 6 -4.93 -7.67 5.59
N PHE A 7 -4.32 -7.06 6.61
CA PHE A 7 -2.88 -7.06 6.83
C PHE A 7 -2.59 -7.60 8.23
N VAL A 8 -1.52 -8.37 8.34
CA VAL A 8 -0.97 -8.87 9.60
C VAL A 8 0.47 -8.40 9.66
N VAL A 9 0.81 -7.66 10.72
CA VAL A 9 2.17 -7.20 11.01
C VAL A 9 2.75 -8.14 12.06
N LEU A 10 3.86 -8.79 11.74
CA LEU A 10 4.57 -9.67 12.67
C LEU A 10 5.61 -8.88 13.49
N ASP A 11 6.04 -9.45 14.61
CA ASP A 11 7.04 -8.81 15.49
C ASP A 11 8.39 -8.55 14.78
N ASN A 12 8.74 -9.37 13.81
CA ASN A 12 9.95 -9.21 12.99
C ASN A 12 9.81 -8.12 11.90
N GLY A 13 8.64 -7.47 11.80
CA GLY A 13 8.34 -6.45 10.80
C GLY A 13 7.84 -6.99 9.46
N ASP A 14 7.77 -8.31 9.28
CA ASP A 14 7.18 -8.90 8.07
C ASP A 14 5.68 -8.64 8.03
N ILE A 15 5.18 -8.39 6.83
CA ILE A 15 3.78 -8.15 6.59
C ILE A 15 3.20 -9.23 5.70
N TYR A 16 2.15 -9.86 6.19
CA TYR A 16 1.30 -10.73 5.39
C TYR A 16 0.02 -10.00 5.02
N SER A 17 -0.42 -10.16 3.78
CA SER A 17 -1.68 -9.58 3.31
C SER A 17 -2.51 -10.59 2.53
N PHE A 18 -3.82 -10.44 2.59
CA PHE A 18 -4.78 -11.31 1.93
C PHE A 18 -6.15 -10.64 1.80
N GLY A 19 -7.04 -11.25 1.02
CA GLY A 19 -8.35 -10.75 0.65
C GLY A 19 -8.37 -10.07 -0.72
N ALA A 20 -9.19 -9.04 -0.90
CA ALA A 20 -9.31 -8.34 -2.18
C ALA A 20 -8.03 -7.54 -2.51
N ALA A 21 -7.45 -7.82 -3.68
CA ALA A 21 -6.28 -7.16 -4.24
C ALA A 21 -6.63 -6.37 -5.52
N ILE A 22 -7.90 -5.97 -5.65
CA ILE A 22 -8.52 -5.32 -6.81
C ILE A 22 -7.70 -4.12 -7.34
N TRP A 23 -7.12 -3.34 -6.42
CA TRP A 23 -6.32 -2.14 -6.71
C TRP A 23 -4.82 -2.33 -6.47
N GLY A 24 -4.42 -3.57 -6.18
CA GLY A 24 -3.05 -3.96 -5.87
C GLY A 24 -2.47 -3.43 -4.57
N ASN A 25 -3.27 -2.82 -3.71
CA ASN A 25 -2.85 -2.18 -2.46
C ASN A 25 -2.32 -3.16 -1.38
N VAL A 26 -2.20 -4.44 -1.71
CA VAL A 26 -1.73 -5.55 -0.87
C VAL A 26 -0.20 -5.68 -0.79
N GLY A 27 0.54 -5.07 -1.72
CA GLY A 27 2.00 -5.08 -1.69
C GLY A 27 2.63 -6.37 -2.25
N HIS A 28 1.97 -6.99 -3.22
CA HIS A 28 2.52 -8.09 -4.02
C HIS A 28 2.84 -7.58 -5.42
N ASP A 29 3.90 -8.08 -6.04
CA ASP A 29 4.36 -7.64 -7.37
C ASP A 29 3.40 -8.06 -8.50
N ASP A 30 2.50 -9.01 -8.22
CA ASP A 30 1.42 -9.45 -9.11
C ASP A 30 0.13 -8.63 -8.97
N ALA A 31 0.13 -7.57 -8.14
CA ALA A 31 -1.09 -6.89 -7.77
C ALA A 31 -1.37 -5.67 -8.67
N ALA A 32 -2.41 -5.82 -9.52
CA ALA A 32 -3.08 -4.83 -10.39
C ALA A 32 -2.21 -3.97 -11.36
N PRO A 33 -2.58 -3.88 -12.65
CA PRO A 33 -1.88 -3.06 -13.62
C PRO A 33 -1.89 -1.55 -13.26
N LEU A 34 -0.84 -0.85 -13.69
CA LEU A 34 -0.54 0.54 -13.31
C LEU A 34 -1.38 1.58 -14.04
N ASP A 35 -2.18 1.17 -15.02
CA ASP A 35 -3.14 2.02 -15.72
C ASP A 35 -4.37 2.38 -14.87
N GLY A 36 -4.50 1.75 -13.69
CA GLY A 36 -5.61 1.97 -12.78
C GLY A 36 -6.85 1.20 -13.21
N GLU A 37 -6.69 0.13 -13.99
CA GLU A 37 -7.77 -0.82 -14.26
C GLU A 37 -8.09 -1.64 -13.00
N GLU A 38 -9.38 -1.77 -12.72
CA GLU A 38 -9.91 -2.54 -11.60
C GLU A 38 -9.81 -4.03 -11.92
N MET A 39 -9.08 -4.81 -11.11
CA MET A 39 -9.07 -6.28 -11.26
C MET A 39 -10.12 -6.92 -10.34
N LEU A 40 -11.39 -6.88 -10.76
CA LEU A 40 -12.53 -7.34 -9.97
C LEU A 40 -12.37 -8.78 -9.41
N ASP A 41 -11.65 -9.65 -10.12
CA ASP A 41 -11.42 -11.04 -9.73
C ASP A 41 -10.07 -11.30 -9.03
N ASN A 42 -9.32 -10.24 -8.67
CA ASN A 42 -8.03 -10.40 -8.01
C ASN A 42 -8.18 -10.56 -6.50
N PHE A 43 -8.17 -11.81 -6.05
CA PHE A 43 -8.27 -12.20 -4.65
C PHE A 43 -7.07 -13.04 -4.21
N VAL A 44 -6.58 -12.75 -3.01
CA VAL A 44 -5.52 -13.50 -2.34
C VAL A 44 -6.18 -14.28 -1.19
N PRO A 45 -6.56 -15.55 -1.36
CA PRO A 45 -7.36 -16.27 -0.36
C PRO A 45 -6.58 -16.68 0.89
N ASN A 46 -5.25 -16.73 0.81
CA ASN A 46 -4.36 -17.16 1.89
C ASN A 46 -3.36 -16.05 2.21
N PRO A 47 -2.95 -15.88 3.49
CA PRO A 47 -1.89 -14.94 3.85
C PRO A 47 -0.66 -15.11 2.96
N LYS A 48 -0.25 -14.04 2.28
CA LYS A 48 0.94 -14.00 1.42
C LYS A 48 1.84 -12.87 1.89
N LEU A 49 3.15 -13.10 1.84
CA LEU A 49 4.14 -12.07 2.19
C LEU A 49 4.02 -10.89 1.22
N ALA A 50 3.92 -9.68 1.77
CA ALA A 50 3.94 -8.43 1.03
C ALA A 50 5.38 -8.10 0.57
N THR A 51 5.80 -8.70 -0.53
CA THR A 51 7.18 -8.62 -1.05
C THR A 51 7.63 -7.18 -1.26
N SER A 52 6.79 -6.32 -1.82
CA SER A 52 7.15 -4.91 -2.06
C SER A 52 7.40 -4.12 -0.77
N LEU A 53 6.80 -4.54 0.36
CA LEU A 53 7.07 -3.95 1.68
C LEU A 53 8.30 -4.58 2.34
N LYS A 54 8.55 -5.88 2.10
CA LYS A 54 9.75 -6.57 2.59
C LYS A 54 11.03 -6.01 1.95
N GLU A 55 10.96 -5.62 0.69
CA GLU A 55 12.07 -5.05 -0.09
C GLU A 55 12.52 -3.66 0.39
N LEU A 56 11.74 -3.00 1.26
CA LEU A 56 12.13 -1.71 1.85
C LEU A 56 13.34 -1.83 2.80
N ASP A 57 13.65 -3.04 3.28
CA ASP A 57 14.68 -3.29 4.30
C ASP A 57 14.49 -2.43 5.57
N GLU A 58 13.24 -2.23 5.95
CA GLU A 58 12.82 -1.47 7.13
C GLU A 58 11.86 -2.30 7.98
N ARG A 59 11.95 -2.18 9.31
CA ARG A 59 11.00 -2.82 10.22
C ARG A 59 9.69 -2.05 10.23
N ILE A 60 8.64 -2.58 9.60
CA ILE A 60 7.31 -1.98 9.62
C ILE A 60 6.62 -2.31 10.95
N VAL A 61 6.10 -1.28 11.62
CA VAL A 61 5.44 -1.42 12.93
C VAL A 61 3.95 -1.08 12.88
N GLN A 62 3.51 -0.38 11.84
CA GLN A 62 2.10 -0.08 11.64
C GLN A 62 1.77 0.02 10.15
N ILE A 63 0.58 -0.48 9.80
CA ILE A 63 0.00 -0.38 8.47
C ILE A 63 -1.41 0.19 8.54
N SER A 64 -1.72 1.12 7.65
CA SER A 64 -3.02 1.74 7.53
C SER A 64 -3.52 1.57 6.09
N PRO A 65 -4.32 0.52 5.83
CA PRO A 65 -4.94 0.34 4.53
C PRO A 65 -6.23 1.15 4.42
N ARG A 66 -6.48 1.68 3.23
CA ARG A 66 -7.81 2.10 2.81
C ARG A 66 -8.11 1.38 1.52
N ASN A 67 -9.13 0.53 1.54
CA ASN A 67 -9.68 -0.08 0.34
C ASN A 67 -11.11 0.43 0.19
N ASN A 68 -11.40 1.05 -0.94
CA ASN A 68 -12.74 1.37 -1.37
C ASN A 68 -12.93 0.76 -2.76
N TYR A 69 -13.86 -0.20 -2.87
CA TYR A 69 -14.08 -0.90 -4.13
C TYR A 69 -14.49 0.04 -5.28
N LYS A 70 -15.13 1.20 -4.99
CA LYS A 70 -15.55 2.18 -6.01
C LYS A 70 -14.52 3.25 -6.32
N TRP A 71 -13.68 3.63 -5.35
CA TRP A 71 -12.97 4.91 -5.38
C TRP A 71 -11.49 4.79 -5.05
N TYR A 72 -10.89 3.66 -5.43
CA TYR A 72 -9.49 3.38 -5.31
C TYR A 72 -9.01 3.02 -3.90
N ALA A 73 -7.87 2.32 -3.84
CA ALA A 73 -7.22 1.93 -2.60
C ALA A 73 -5.83 2.56 -2.46
N HIS A 74 -5.41 2.74 -1.22
CA HIS A 74 -4.04 3.11 -0.86
C HIS A 74 -3.64 2.45 0.45
N THR A 75 -2.34 2.36 0.66
CA THR A 75 -1.77 1.79 1.87
C THR A 75 -0.63 2.68 2.34
N ILE A 76 -0.64 2.97 3.64
CA ILE A 76 0.41 3.73 4.34
C ILE A 76 1.08 2.79 5.32
N ALA A 77 2.41 2.77 5.34
CA ALA A 77 3.22 1.98 6.25
C ALA A 77 4.16 2.89 7.05
N LEU A 78 4.26 2.65 8.36
CA LEU A 78 5.15 3.35 9.28
C LEU A 78 6.23 2.38 9.75
N THR A 79 7.49 2.79 9.60
CA THR A 79 8.64 2.03 10.10
C THR A 79 8.93 2.38 11.56
N GLU A 80 9.65 1.48 12.25
CA GLU A 80 10.21 1.74 13.57
C GLU A 80 11.15 2.96 13.58
N SER A 81 11.86 3.19 12.47
CA SER A 81 12.74 4.34 12.27
C SER A 81 12.00 5.67 12.04
N GLY A 82 10.66 5.66 12.01
CA GLY A 82 9.82 6.85 11.85
C GLY A 82 9.62 7.28 10.39
N LYS A 83 10.04 6.47 9.41
CA LYS A 83 9.79 6.72 7.98
C LYS A 83 8.37 6.30 7.63
N ILE A 84 7.73 7.06 6.74
CA ILE A 84 6.43 6.72 6.17
C ILE A 84 6.60 6.32 4.72
N PHE A 85 5.97 5.22 4.33
CA PHE A 85 5.89 4.76 2.94
C PHE A 85 4.43 4.72 2.49
N ALA A 86 4.17 5.12 1.25
CA ALA A 86 2.81 5.19 0.70
C ALA A 86 2.77 4.71 -0.75
N PHE A 87 1.73 3.95 -1.10
CA PHE A 87 1.54 3.42 -2.45
C PHE A 87 0.08 3.26 -2.86
N ARG A 88 -0.11 2.94 -4.15
CA ARG A 88 -1.35 2.95 -4.94
C ARG A 88 -1.91 4.35 -5.11
N THR A 89 -3.22 4.53 -5.01
CA THR A 89 -3.86 5.71 -5.59
C THR A 89 -3.52 6.97 -4.81
N GLY A 90 -3.04 7.99 -5.54
CA GLY A 90 -2.55 9.26 -5.00
C GLY A 90 -3.05 10.50 -5.74
N ASN A 91 -3.92 10.34 -6.73
CA ASN A 91 -4.47 11.43 -7.55
C ASN A 91 -5.31 12.47 -6.77
N LYS A 92 -5.57 12.26 -5.48
CA LYS A 92 -6.23 13.20 -4.56
C LYS A 92 -5.32 13.65 -3.41
N GLY A 93 -4.01 13.38 -3.50
CA GLY A 93 -3.04 13.75 -2.47
C GLY A 93 -3.00 12.84 -1.24
N GLN A 94 -3.74 11.72 -1.25
CA GLN A 94 -3.86 10.81 -0.10
C GLN A 94 -2.58 10.05 0.25
N LEU A 95 -1.55 10.07 -0.63
CA LEU A 95 -0.22 9.53 -0.33
C LEU A 95 0.68 10.55 0.39
N GLY A 96 0.16 11.72 0.77
CA GLY A 96 0.94 12.77 1.43
C GLY A 96 2.03 13.40 0.55
N SER A 97 1.97 13.21 -0.76
CA SER A 97 2.95 13.73 -1.71
C SER A 97 2.34 13.89 -3.10
N LYS A 98 2.89 14.83 -3.88
CA LYS A 98 2.43 15.10 -5.24
C LYS A 98 2.93 14.02 -6.19
N LEU A 99 2.03 13.49 -7.03
CA LEU A 99 2.41 12.58 -8.10
C LEU A 99 2.95 13.35 -9.32
N PRO A 100 3.86 12.75 -10.10
CA PRO A 100 4.24 13.25 -11.41
C PRO A 100 3.02 13.52 -12.31
N SER A 101 3.14 14.49 -13.21
CA SER A 101 2.05 14.83 -14.14
C SER A 101 1.60 13.61 -14.93
N GLY A 102 0.29 13.40 -15.03
CA GLY A 102 -0.31 12.25 -15.72
C GLY A 102 -0.38 10.95 -14.90
N GLN A 103 0.27 10.87 -13.73
CA GLN A 103 0.18 9.70 -12.86
C GLN A 103 -0.99 9.81 -11.88
N LYS A 104 -1.67 8.68 -11.65
CA LYS A 104 -2.78 8.59 -10.67
C LYS A 104 -2.44 7.77 -9.44
N LEU A 105 -1.39 6.96 -9.50
CA LEU A 105 -0.99 6.02 -8.47
C LEU A 105 0.53 5.81 -8.43
N ARG A 106 1.02 5.21 -7.33
CA ARG A 106 2.36 4.63 -7.21
C ARG A 106 2.28 3.11 -7.18
N ALA A 107 3.09 2.43 -7.98
CA ALA A 107 3.16 0.97 -7.98
C ALA A 107 3.68 0.45 -6.64
N ASN A 108 4.83 0.98 -6.25
CA ASN A 108 5.63 0.52 -5.13
C ASN A 108 5.54 1.48 -3.95
N PRO A 109 5.78 0.98 -2.73
CA PRO A 109 5.95 1.85 -1.56
C PRO A 109 7.08 2.85 -1.79
N GLU A 110 6.74 4.13 -1.77
CA GLU A 110 7.73 5.21 -1.82
C GLU A 110 7.70 5.99 -0.52
N GLN A 111 8.89 6.41 -0.07
CA GLN A 111 9.03 7.22 1.13
C GLN A 111 8.32 8.57 0.95
N VAL A 112 7.55 8.95 1.97
CA VAL A 112 6.88 10.25 2.07
C VAL A 112 7.66 11.10 3.06
N ASN A 113 8.08 12.28 2.64
CA ASN A 113 8.75 13.23 3.52
C ASN A 113 7.74 13.83 4.49
N ILE A 114 8.09 13.85 5.77
CA ILE A 114 7.33 14.54 6.80
C ILE A 114 8.09 15.82 7.12
N ASP A 115 7.55 16.95 6.68
CA ASP A 115 8.07 18.24 7.12
C ASP A 115 7.52 18.51 8.52
N LEU A 116 8.27 18.07 9.53
CA LEU A 116 8.05 18.48 10.91
C LEU A 116 8.58 19.90 11.07
N ILE A 117 7.82 20.89 10.60
CA ILE A 117 8.10 22.28 10.97
C ILE A 117 7.77 22.39 12.47
N SER A 118 8.80 22.44 13.29
CA SER A 118 8.75 22.76 14.72
C SER A 118 8.46 24.24 14.96
#